data_AF-A0A1I4B5H8-F1
#
_entry.id   AF-A0A1I4B5H8-F1
#
_cell.length_a   1.000
_cell.length_b   1.000
_cell.length_c   1.000
_cell.angle_alpha   90.00
_cell.angle_beta   90.00
_cell.angle_gamma   90.00
#
_symmetry.space_group_name_H-M   'P 1'
#
loop_
_entity.id
_entity.type
_entity.pdbx_description
1 polymer ?
#
loop_
_entity_poly.entity_id
_entity_poly.type
_entity_poly.pdbx_seq_one_letter_code
_entity_poly.pdbx_strand_id
1 'polypeptide(L)'
;MTSDRGHRAPRAPREGRFAPLWTRLGWAAVMALLAALLAPAAQASHHHTGSTQSHLHNMHYNTVNSGGPGTYDEQYCGQVHSSSYLTHSQATNFLQNTLTGQGDRDWDGTGDYRIDMWLAPNPCTSYPSAERAGIEMEYHYAADWSGVCGGSYGYYNCAVDQNPVYNSAYGHTDYRWNVIYLVDSSGGQLDNRGRAFINHETGHSWGLLDPRWDGDCHTPSIMHGSYTYGCTNWQNWWPSSYDYNSVVTVMNGV
;
A
#
# COMPACT_ATOMS: atom_id res chain seq x y z
N MET A 1 -2.10 75.51 -54.22
CA MET A 1 -1.66 74.11 -54.40
C MET A 1 -1.92 73.35 -53.11
N THR A 2 -2.98 72.53 -53.17
CA THR A 2 -3.28 71.30 -52.41
C THR A 2 -2.61 71.09 -51.03
N SER A 3 -3.35 71.44 -49.98
CA SER A 3 -3.24 70.85 -48.64
C SER A 3 -4.21 69.67 -48.60
N ASP A 4 -3.66 68.44 -48.55
CA ASP A 4 -4.42 67.21 -48.53
C ASP A 4 -4.66 66.69 -47.10
N ARG A 5 -5.83 66.11 -46.96
CA ARG A 5 -6.66 65.96 -45.78
C ARG A 5 -6.13 64.89 -44.83
N GLY A 6 -6.04 65.24 -43.55
CA GLY A 6 -6.10 64.29 -42.47
C GLY A 6 -7.54 63.81 -42.25
N HIS A 7 -7.77 62.50 -42.28
CA HIS A 7 -8.91 61.84 -41.63
C HIS A 7 -8.43 60.49 -41.08
N ARG A 8 -8.17 60.44 -39.76
CA ARG A 8 -7.99 59.19 -39.02
C ARG A 8 -9.38 58.65 -38.69
N ALA A 9 -9.72 57.49 -39.25
CA ALA A 9 -10.92 56.75 -38.89
C ALA A 9 -10.84 56.25 -37.43
N PRO A 10 -11.96 56.24 -36.68
CA PRO A 10 -12.02 55.65 -35.35
C PRO A 10 -11.91 54.12 -35.44
N ARG A 11 -11.05 53.53 -34.61
CA ARG A 11 -11.01 52.06 -34.41
C ARG A 11 -12.24 51.65 -33.62
N ALA A 12 -13.04 50.76 -34.19
CA ALA A 12 -14.16 50.11 -33.52
C ALA A 12 -13.68 49.29 -32.30
N PRO A 13 -14.48 49.20 -31.23
CA PRO A 13 -14.18 48.35 -30.10
C PRO A 13 -14.18 46.88 -30.54
N ARG A 14 -13.13 46.13 -30.18
CA ARG A 14 -13.12 44.67 -30.30
C ARG A 14 -14.17 44.12 -29.33
N GLU A 15 -15.32 43.72 -29.85
CA GLU A 15 -16.27 42.86 -29.14
C GLU A 15 -15.60 41.51 -28.87
N GLY A 16 -14.96 41.39 -27.71
CA GLY A 16 -14.62 40.09 -27.14
C GLY A 16 -15.91 39.37 -26.81
N ARG A 17 -16.42 38.55 -27.73
CA ARG A 17 -17.50 37.60 -27.45
C ARG A 17 -16.98 36.55 -26.48
N PHE A 18 -17.02 36.86 -25.19
CA PHE A 18 -16.87 35.85 -24.17
C PHE A 18 -18.06 34.92 -24.27
N ALA A 19 -17.81 33.65 -24.60
CA ALA A 19 -18.84 32.62 -24.62
C ALA A 19 -19.61 32.65 -23.28
N PRO A 20 -20.95 32.60 -23.32
CA PRO A 20 -21.77 32.83 -22.15
C PRO A 20 -21.52 31.73 -21.10
N LEU A 21 -21.49 32.10 -19.82
CA LEU A 21 -21.04 31.26 -18.70
C LEU A 21 -21.63 29.84 -18.67
N TRP A 22 -22.88 29.68 -19.11
CA TRP A 22 -23.56 28.39 -19.17
C TRP A 22 -22.92 27.40 -20.15
N THR A 23 -22.32 27.87 -21.25
CA THR A 23 -21.55 27.00 -22.15
C THR A 23 -20.29 26.47 -21.47
N ARG A 24 -19.61 27.29 -20.66
CA ARG A 24 -18.40 26.88 -19.92
C ARG A 24 -18.71 25.86 -18.83
N LEU A 25 -19.82 26.05 -18.11
CA LEU A 25 -20.28 25.11 -17.08
C LEU A 25 -20.78 23.78 -17.69
N GLY A 26 -21.47 23.84 -18.83
CA GLY A 26 -21.88 22.64 -19.56
C GLY A 26 -20.69 21.80 -20.04
N TRP A 27 -19.66 22.46 -20.59
CA TRP A 27 -18.43 21.77 -20.98
C TRP A 27 -17.66 21.20 -19.78
N ALA A 28 -17.61 21.89 -18.64
CA ALA A 28 -16.98 21.36 -17.44
C ALA A 28 -17.67 20.08 -16.93
N ALA A 29 -19.01 20.05 -16.92
CA ALA A 29 -19.77 18.86 -16.52
C ALA A 29 -19.57 17.68 -17.50
N VAL A 30 -19.57 17.96 -18.81
CA VAL A 30 -19.32 16.94 -19.84
C VAL A 30 -17.89 16.39 -19.72
N MET A 31 -16.90 17.24 -19.49
CA MET A 31 -15.51 16.80 -19.30
C MET A 31 -15.33 16.03 -17.99
N ALA A 32 -16.03 16.39 -16.91
CA ALA A 32 -16.02 15.63 -15.66
C ALA A 32 -16.68 14.25 -15.82
N LEU A 33 -17.80 14.17 -16.55
CA LEU A 33 -18.46 12.90 -16.85
C LEU A 33 -17.61 12.02 -17.77
N LEU A 34 -17.01 12.60 -18.82
CA LEU A 34 -16.07 11.88 -19.68
C LEU A 34 -14.82 11.44 -18.91
N ALA A 35 -14.29 12.27 -18.02
CA ALA A 35 -13.19 11.88 -17.15
C ALA A 35 -13.59 10.76 -16.18
N ALA A 36 -14.84 10.72 -15.69
CA ALA A 36 -15.33 9.62 -14.86
C ALA A 36 -15.58 8.32 -15.67
N LEU A 37 -16.01 8.43 -16.94
CA LEU A 37 -16.26 7.29 -17.83
C LEU A 37 -14.98 6.73 -18.47
N LEU A 38 -13.98 7.59 -18.69
CA LEU A 38 -12.67 7.24 -19.27
C LEU A 38 -11.58 7.13 -18.22
N ALA A 39 -11.86 7.44 -16.96
CA ALA A 39 -11.02 7.02 -15.86
C ALA A 39 -10.89 5.50 -15.99
N PRO A 40 -9.67 4.96 -16.09
CA PRO A 40 -9.48 3.54 -15.91
C PRO A 40 -10.22 3.20 -14.62
N ALA A 41 -11.18 2.26 -14.66
CA ALA A 41 -11.59 1.61 -13.43
C ALA A 41 -10.28 1.22 -12.78
N ALA A 42 -10.02 1.74 -11.57
CA ALA A 42 -8.84 1.35 -10.82
C ALA A 42 -8.96 -0.17 -10.69
N GLN A 43 -8.29 -0.89 -11.58
CA GLN A 43 -8.16 -2.32 -11.45
C GLN A 43 -7.29 -2.43 -10.23
N ALA A 44 -7.94 -2.80 -9.14
CA ALA A 44 -7.29 -3.06 -7.88
C ALA A 44 -6.03 -3.88 -8.16
N SER A 45 -4.94 -3.62 -7.43
CA SER A 45 -3.95 -4.67 -7.26
C SER A 45 -4.74 -5.93 -6.88
N HIS A 46 -4.44 -7.02 -7.57
CA HIS A 46 -5.19 -8.26 -7.46
C HIS A 46 -5.44 -8.53 -5.97
N HIS A 47 -6.68 -8.77 -5.58
CA HIS A 47 -7.00 -9.16 -4.20
C HIS A 47 -7.78 -10.45 -4.20
N HIS A 48 -7.77 -11.14 -3.07
CA HIS A 48 -8.55 -12.36 -2.89
C HIS A 48 -10.04 -12.03 -2.80
N THR A 49 -10.85 -12.63 -3.67
CA THR A 49 -12.33 -12.47 -3.65
C THR A 49 -13.05 -13.78 -3.31
N GLY A 50 -12.31 -14.76 -2.79
CA GLY A 50 -12.83 -16.09 -2.44
C GLY A 50 -13.50 -16.15 -1.07
N SER A 51 -14.02 -17.33 -0.70
CA SER A 51 -14.54 -17.61 0.65
C SER A 51 -13.45 -17.63 1.73
N THR A 52 -12.19 -17.67 1.31
CA THR A 52 -11.00 -17.49 2.14
C THR A 52 -10.17 -16.40 1.49
N GLN A 53 -9.89 -15.34 2.24
CA GLN A 53 -9.14 -14.18 1.79
C GLN A 53 -7.91 -14.03 2.69
N SER A 54 -6.76 -13.84 2.06
CA SER A 54 -5.47 -13.72 2.77
C SER A 54 -5.26 -12.29 3.23
N HIS A 55 -5.88 -11.91 4.35
CA HIS A 55 -5.59 -10.65 5.02
C HIS A 55 -5.86 -10.73 6.52
N LEU A 56 -5.39 -9.73 7.25
CA LEU A 56 -5.62 -9.61 8.69
C LEU A 56 -7.10 -9.32 8.98
N HIS A 57 -7.64 -9.97 10.01
CA HIS A 57 -9.03 -9.83 10.45
C HIS A 57 -9.36 -8.40 10.90
N ASN A 58 -8.40 -7.74 11.53
CA ASN A 58 -8.60 -6.45 12.19
C ASN A 58 -8.85 -5.31 11.19
N MET A 59 -8.33 -5.39 9.95
CA MET A 59 -8.46 -4.33 8.94
C MET A 59 -9.91 -3.98 8.56
N HIS A 60 -10.88 -4.82 8.92
CA HIS A 60 -12.30 -4.55 8.74
C HIS A 60 -12.87 -3.56 9.76
N TYR A 61 -12.22 -3.45 10.92
CA TYR A 61 -12.71 -2.75 12.09
C TYR A 61 -11.79 -1.57 12.40
N ASN A 62 -12.32 -0.60 13.16
CA ASN A 62 -11.56 0.56 13.61
C ASN A 62 -11.69 0.65 15.13
N THR A 63 -10.60 1.01 15.81
CA THR A 63 -10.68 1.44 17.21
C THR A 63 -11.10 2.91 17.30
N VAL A 64 -12.25 3.18 17.90
CA VAL A 64 -12.69 4.55 18.13
C VAL A 64 -11.89 5.20 19.26
N ASN A 65 -11.11 6.24 18.95
CA ASN A 65 -10.39 7.12 19.87
C ASN A 65 -9.38 6.41 20.81
N SER A 66 -8.13 6.27 20.39
CA SER A 66 -7.06 5.84 21.29
C SER A 66 -5.81 6.74 21.15
N GLY A 67 -5.12 6.96 22.28
CA GLY A 67 -3.78 7.55 22.34
C GLY A 67 -2.69 6.48 22.48
N GLY A 68 -2.96 5.26 21.99
CA GLY A 68 -2.20 4.03 22.15
C GLY A 68 -2.87 2.88 21.39
N PRO A 69 -2.28 1.66 21.34
CA PRO A 69 -2.83 0.56 20.57
C PRO A 69 -4.22 0.15 21.08
N GLY A 70 -5.18 0.20 20.17
CA GLY A 70 -6.57 -0.19 20.30
C GLY A 70 -6.81 -1.68 20.23
N THR A 71 -8.08 -2.08 20.28
CA THR A 71 -8.46 -3.51 20.22
C THR A 71 -8.39 -4.08 18.80
N TYR A 72 -8.50 -3.21 17.80
CA TYR A 72 -8.46 -3.58 16.39
C TYR A 72 -7.25 -2.96 15.67
N ASP A 73 -6.30 -2.41 16.41
CA ASP A 73 -5.10 -1.82 15.83
C ASP A 73 -4.05 -2.92 15.68
N GLU A 74 -3.31 -2.93 14.59
CA GLU A 74 -2.30 -3.94 14.33
C GLU A 74 -1.01 -3.67 15.10
N GLN A 75 -0.71 -4.50 16.09
CA GLN A 75 0.62 -4.54 16.68
C GLN A 75 1.56 -5.36 15.80
N TYR A 76 2.78 -4.87 15.66
CA TYR A 76 3.84 -5.56 14.93
C TYR A 76 5.16 -5.59 15.70
N CYS A 77 5.96 -6.63 15.47
CA CYS A 77 7.30 -6.75 16.06
C CYS A 77 8.34 -7.15 15.01
N GLY A 78 9.61 -6.85 15.29
CA GLY A 78 10.74 -7.29 14.48
C GLY A 78 11.59 -8.34 15.19
N GLN A 79 11.97 -9.40 14.48
CA GLN A 79 12.88 -10.44 14.95
C GLN A 79 14.03 -10.60 13.96
N VAL A 80 15.26 -10.58 14.44
CA VAL A 80 16.44 -10.86 13.61
C VAL A 80 17.01 -12.20 13.99
N HIS A 81 17.24 -13.06 13.00
CA HIS A 81 17.77 -14.42 13.15
C HIS A 81 19.13 -14.51 12.49
N SER A 82 20.18 -14.72 13.27
CA SER A 82 21.52 -15.07 12.78
C SER A 82 22.09 -14.14 11.70
N SER A 83 21.59 -12.91 11.59
CA SER A 83 22.12 -11.90 10.67
C SER A 83 23.43 -11.34 11.22
N SER A 84 24.44 -11.25 10.36
CA SER A 84 25.77 -10.76 10.71
C SER A 84 25.95 -9.25 10.54
N TYR A 85 24.96 -8.56 9.96
CA TYR A 85 25.02 -7.12 9.69
C TYR A 85 23.84 -6.32 10.24
N LEU A 86 22.70 -6.98 10.49
CA LEU A 86 21.49 -6.32 10.99
C LEU A 86 21.31 -6.60 12.48
N THR A 87 21.27 -5.55 13.30
CA THR A 87 20.85 -5.67 14.71
C THR A 87 19.33 -5.53 14.82
N HIS A 88 18.74 -6.06 15.91
CA HIS A 88 17.32 -5.89 16.18
C HIS A 88 16.90 -4.41 16.18
N SER A 89 17.65 -3.52 16.82
CA SER A 89 17.34 -2.09 16.85
C SER A 89 17.41 -1.43 15.47
N GLN A 90 18.37 -1.81 14.61
CA GLN A 90 18.41 -1.30 13.24
C GLN A 90 17.20 -1.77 12.43
N ALA A 91 16.85 -3.06 12.55
CA ALA A 91 15.70 -3.63 11.88
C ALA A 91 14.39 -2.93 12.30
N THR A 92 14.13 -2.82 13.60
CA THR A 92 12.87 -2.24 14.10
C THR A 92 12.77 -0.74 13.85
N ASN A 93 13.86 0.02 13.97
CA ASN A 93 13.86 1.44 13.62
C ASN A 93 13.56 1.65 12.13
N PHE A 94 14.13 0.82 11.27
CA PHE A 94 13.90 0.90 9.83
C PHE A 94 12.49 0.46 9.44
N LEU A 95 11.99 -0.60 10.09
CA LEU A 95 10.62 -1.09 9.94
C LEU A 95 9.61 -0.01 10.35
N GLN A 96 9.75 0.56 11.54
CA GLN A 96 8.89 1.64 12.02
C GLN A 96 8.93 2.85 11.10
N ASN A 97 10.13 3.27 10.69
CA ASN A 97 10.25 4.38 9.76
C ASN A 97 9.62 4.08 8.38
N THR A 98 9.49 2.81 7.99
CA THR A 98 8.90 2.40 6.71
C THR A 98 7.38 2.27 6.77
N LEU A 99 6.85 1.80 7.90
CA LEU A 99 5.42 1.48 8.04
C LEU A 99 4.60 2.63 8.63
N THR A 100 5.22 3.49 9.44
CA THR A 100 4.51 4.53 10.22
C THR A 100 5.27 5.86 10.27
N GLY A 101 6.32 6.02 9.44
CA GLY A 101 7.28 7.13 9.54
C GLY A 101 7.45 7.95 8.27
N GLN A 102 6.65 7.70 7.23
CA GLN A 102 6.69 8.38 5.93
C GLN A 102 5.48 9.30 5.68
N GLY A 103 4.47 9.32 6.56
CA GLY A 103 3.28 10.16 6.43
C GLY A 103 2.31 9.59 5.39
N ASP A 104 2.10 10.26 4.27
CA ASP A 104 1.14 9.86 3.22
C ASP A 104 1.57 8.64 2.38
N ARG A 105 2.67 8.00 2.78
CA ARG A 105 3.30 6.85 2.11
C ARG A 105 3.35 5.61 3.00
N ASP A 106 2.75 5.69 4.17
CA ASP A 106 2.64 4.61 5.14
C ASP A 106 1.36 3.81 4.91
N TRP A 107 1.37 2.52 5.24
CA TRP A 107 0.12 1.76 5.37
C TRP A 107 -0.73 2.26 6.54
N ASP A 108 -0.07 2.77 7.58
CA ASP A 108 -0.69 3.36 8.76
C ASP A 108 -1.69 4.48 8.41
N GLY A 109 -2.86 4.45 9.04
CA GLY A 109 -3.97 5.39 8.79
C GLY A 109 -4.85 5.03 7.59
N THR A 110 -4.55 3.96 6.85
CA THR A 110 -5.38 3.53 5.72
C THR A 110 -6.81 3.17 6.17
N GLY A 111 -7.79 3.54 5.34
CA GLY A 111 -9.19 3.18 5.57
C GLY A 111 -9.83 3.88 6.76
N ASP A 112 -9.44 5.14 7.02
CA ASP A 112 -9.83 5.93 8.20
C ASP A 112 -9.30 5.31 9.51
N TYR A 113 -8.01 4.94 9.56
CA TYR A 113 -7.38 4.24 10.69
C TYR A 113 -7.97 2.85 10.98
N ARG A 114 -8.40 2.15 9.94
CA ARG A 114 -8.69 0.71 10.03
C ARG A 114 -7.44 -0.15 9.96
N ILE A 115 -6.40 0.35 9.31
CA ILE A 115 -5.02 -0.08 9.55
C ILE A 115 -4.39 0.99 10.43
N ASP A 116 -4.01 0.61 11.63
CA ASP A 116 -3.36 1.47 12.62
C ASP A 116 -2.23 0.67 13.27
N MET A 117 -0.98 0.99 12.92
CA MET A 117 0.15 0.10 13.15
C MET A 117 1.00 0.52 14.35
N TRP A 118 1.20 -0.38 15.31
CA TRP A 118 1.96 -0.12 16.54
C TRP A 118 3.16 -1.04 16.70
N LEU A 119 4.37 -0.46 16.74
CA LEU A 119 5.59 -1.23 17.00
C LEU A 119 5.65 -1.69 18.46
N ALA A 120 5.70 -3.00 18.66
CA ALA A 120 6.03 -3.62 19.92
C ALA A 120 7.55 -3.50 20.20
N PRO A 121 7.98 -3.10 21.42
CA PRO A 121 9.34 -2.64 21.69
C PRO A 121 10.42 -3.74 21.70
N ASN A 122 10.04 -5.00 21.96
CA ASN A 122 10.96 -6.11 22.09
C ASN A 122 10.94 -7.05 20.87
N PRO A 123 11.96 -7.92 20.71
CA PRO A 123 11.94 -8.96 19.68
C PRO A 123 10.73 -9.88 19.81
N CYS A 124 10.17 -10.31 18.68
CA CYS A 124 8.94 -11.13 18.67
C CYS A 124 9.00 -12.35 19.59
N THR A 125 10.13 -13.05 19.63
CA THR A 125 10.28 -14.28 20.42
C THR A 125 10.52 -14.02 21.92
N SER A 126 10.63 -12.77 22.35
CA SER A 126 10.82 -12.41 23.76
C SER A 126 9.50 -12.34 24.53
N TYR A 127 8.38 -12.17 23.83
CA TYR A 127 7.06 -12.10 24.43
C TYR A 127 6.56 -13.50 24.85
N PRO A 128 5.96 -13.64 26.04
CA PRO A 128 5.22 -14.85 26.41
C PRO A 128 4.10 -15.14 25.39
N SER A 129 3.76 -16.41 25.19
CA SER A 129 2.77 -16.82 24.18
C SER A 129 1.42 -16.09 24.28
N ALA A 130 0.96 -15.74 25.48
CA ALA A 130 -0.30 -15.04 25.67
C ALA A 130 -0.24 -13.57 25.22
N GLU A 131 0.91 -12.92 25.37
CA GLU A 131 1.14 -11.53 24.94
C GLU A 131 1.42 -11.48 23.44
N ARG A 132 2.26 -12.41 22.95
CA ARG A 132 2.55 -12.55 21.51
C ARG A 132 1.29 -12.81 20.67
N ALA A 133 0.27 -13.44 21.25
CA ALA A 133 -1.01 -13.67 20.57
C ALA A 133 -1.81 -12.39 20.25
N GLY A 134 -1.44 -11.26 20.87
CA GLY A 134 -1.95 -9.92 20.54
C GLY A 134 -1.03 -9.10 19.64
N ILE A 135 -0.07 -9.75 18.96
CA ILE A 135 0.74 -9.16 17.90
C ILE A 135 0.27 -9.77 16.58
N GLU A 136 -0.35 -8.96 15.74
CA GLU A 136 -0.94 -9.37 14.47
C GLU A 136 0.14 -9.64 13.41
N MET A 137 1.28 -8.95 13.50
CA MET A 137 2.32 -9.04 12.47
C MET A 137 3.72 -9.29 13.05
N GLU A 138 4.40 -10.29 12.52
CA GLU A 138 5.78 -10.57 12.89
C GLU A 138 6.73 -10.46 11.70
N TYR A 139 7.71 -9.56 11.77
CA TYR A 139 8.73 -9.39 10.74
C TYR A 139 10.02 -10.13 11.13
N HIS A 140 10.38 -11.15 10.36
CA HIS A 140 11.50 -12.04 10.62
C HIS A 140 12.61 -11.84 9.58
N TYR A 141 13.75 -11.30 10.03
CA TYR A 141 14.93 -11.08 9.19
C TYR A 141 15.93 -12.23 9.34
N ALA A 142 16.46 -12.76 8.22
CA ALA A 142 17.54 -13.74 8.23
C ALA A 142 18.31 -13.77 6.91
N ALA A 143 19.47 -14.45 6.90
CA ALA A 143 20.23 -14.67 5.69
C ALA A 143 19.50 -15.53 4.64
N ASP A 144 18.61 -16.43 5.07
CA ASP A 144 17.85 -17.32 4.20
C ASP A 144 16.52 -17.76 4.82
N TRP A 145 15.49 -17.80 3.98
CA TRP A 145 14.15 -18.32 4.29
C TRP A 145 13.66 -19.34 3.26
N SER A 146 14.53 -19.90 2.42
CA SER A 146 14.14 -20.86 1.37
C SER A 146 13.37 -22.08 1.88
N GLY A 147 13.64 -22.52 3.12
CA GLY A 147 12.88 -23.60 3.77
C GLY A 147 11.46 -23.22 4.21
N VAL A 148 11.12 -21.92 4.22
CA VAL A 148 9.81 -21.37 4.63
C VAL A 148 9.08 -20.76 3.43
N CYS A 149 9.72 -19.83 2.73
CA CYS A 149 9.18 -19.13 1.56
C CYS A 149 9.30 -19.93 0.26
N GLY A 150 9.94 -21.10 0.30
CA GLY A 150 10.21 -21.90 -0.88
C GLY A 150 11.33 -21.33 -1.77
N GLY A 151 11.58 -22.03 -2.88
CA GLY A 151 12.59 -21.65 -3.87
C GLY A 151 14.02 -22.08 -3.54
N SER A 152 14.98 -21.55 -4.32
CA SER A 152 16.42 -21.74 -4.07
C SER A 152 16.93 -20.75 -3.02
N TYR A 153 17.98 -21.13 -2.29
CA TYR A 153 18.61 -20.39 -1.18
C TYR A 153 18.69 -18.86 -1.40
N GLY A 154 18.21 -18.07 -0.43
CA GLY A 154 18.61 -16.67 -0.22
C GLY A 154 17.90 -15.58 -1.05
N TYR A 155 16.80 -15.91 -1.73
CA TYR A 155 16.13 -14.97 -2.66
C TYR A 155 14.68 -14.59 -2.33
N TYR A 156 13.98 -15.36 -1.50
CA TYR A 156 12.52 -15.23 -1.38
C TYR A 156 12.13 -14.61 -0.03
N ASN A 157 11.47 -13.47 -0.11
CA ASN A 157 10.67 -12.92 0.98
C ASN A 157 9.26 -13.49 0.81
N CYS A 158 8.52 -13.58 1.90
CA CYS A 158 7.12 -14.01 1.83
C CYS A 158 6.34 -13.56 3.07
N ALA A 159 5.03 -13.41 2.90
CA ALA A 159 4.05 -13.31 3.97
C ALA A 159 3.34 -14.65 4.16
N VAL A 160 3.10 -15.05 5.42
CA VAL A 160 2.43 -16.31 5.76
C VAL A 160 1.30 -16.03 6.73
N ASP A 161 0.07 -16.29 6.27
CA ASP A 161 -1.13 -16.17 7.08
C ASP A 161 -1.27 -17.30 8.11
N GLN A 162 -1.72 -16.96 9.31
CA GLN A 162 -1.90 -17.89 10.40
C GLN A 162 -3.19 -17.64 11.17
N ASN A 163 -3.73 -18.71 11.75
CA ASN A 163 -4.94 -18.69 12.57
C ASN A 163 -6.18 -18.17 11.79
N PRO A 164 -6.72 -18.97 10.86
CA PRO A 164 -7.90 -18.58 10.08
C PRO A 164 -9.13 -18.40 10.99
N VAL A 165 -9.91 -17.36 10.72
CA VAL A 165 -11.14 -16.99 11.44
C VAL A 165 -12.24 -16.75 10.43
N TYR A 166 -13.41 -17.35 10.66
CA TYR A 166 -14.58 -17.02 9.84
C TYR A 166 -15.18 -15.70 10.31
N ASN A 167 -15.22 -14.73 9.42
CA ASN A 167 -15.79 -13.41 9.65
C ASN A 167 -17.22 -13.36 9.11
N SER A 168 -18.20 -13.60 9.99
CA SER A 168 -19.61 -13.62 9.59
C SER A 168 -20.15 -12.27 9.14
N ALA A 169 -19.50 -11.15 9.50
CA ALA A 169 -19.92 -9.82 9.08
C ALA A 169 -19.62 -9.58 7.58
N TYR A 170 -18.55 -10.17 7.07
CA TYR A 170 -18.09 -10.01 5.69
C TYR A 170 -18.21 -11.29 4.83
N GLY A 171 -18.62 -12.41 5.45
CA GLY A 171 -18.99 -13.62 4.73
C GLY A 171 -17.81 -14.46 4.20
N HIS A 172 -16.59 -14.22 4.67
CA HIS A 172 -15.39 -14.96 4.28
C HIS A 172 -14.52 -15.32 5.50
N THR A 173 -13.48 -16.13 5.28
CA THR A 173 -12.44 -16.44 6.26
C THR A 173 -11.24 -15.52 6.05
N ASP A 174 -10.81 -14.84 7.11
CA ASP A 174 -9.62 -14.00 7.20
C ASP A 174 -8.67 -14.58 8.27
N TYR A 175 -7.58 -13.90 8.64
CA TYR A 175 -6.54 -14.45 9.52
C TYR A 175 -6.20 -13.53 10.69
N ARG A 176 -5.89 -14.10 11.86
CA ARG A 176 -5.50 -13.26 13.02
C ARG A 176 -4.09 -12.74 12.92
N TRP A 177 -3.18 -13.53 12.35
CA TRP A 177 -1.76 -13.25 12.38
C TRP A 177 -1.15 -13.43 11.00
N ASN A 178 -0.14 -12.62 10.71
CA ASN A 178 0.70 -12.76 9.54
C ASN A 178 2.18 -12.75 9.95
N VAL A 179 2.97 -13.67 9.39
CA VAL A 179 4.41 -13.72 9.61
C VAL A 179 5.11 -13.39 8.29
N ILE A 180 5.86 -12.29 8.30
CA ILE A 180 6.58 -11.75 7.17
C ILE A 180 8.06 -12.13 7.30
N TYR A 181 8.56 -12.91 6.35
CA TYR A 181 9.94 -13.36 6.30
C TYR A 181 10.72 -12.53 5.29
N LEU A 182 11.73 -11.81 5.77
CA LEU A 182 12.57 -10.93 4.98
C LEU A 182 13.99 -11.47 4.92
N VAL A 183 14.51 -11.67 3.71
CA VAL A 183 15.92 -12.05 3.54
C VAL A 183 16.81 -10.82 3.58
N ASP A 184 17.96 -10.99 4.23
CA ASP A 184 19.00 -9.99 4.42
C ASP A 184 19.45 -9.35 3.09
N SER A 185 19.51 -10.16 2.03
CA SER A 185 19.92 -9.74 0.69
C SER A 185 18.93 -8.82 -0.01
N SER A 186 17.72 -8.62 0.53
CA SER A 186 16.70 -7.71 -0.02
C SER A 186 15.89 -7.00 1.05
N GLY A 187 14.96 -7.67 1.73
CA GLY A 187 14.07 -7.07 2.73
C GLY A 187 14.81 -6.53 3.96
N GLY A 188 15.97 -7.10 4.27
CA GLY A 188 16.87 -6.61 5.32
C GLY A 188 17.81 -5.46 4.88
N GLN A 189 17.75 -5.00 3.62
CA GLN A 189 18.55 -3.84 3.20
C GLN A 189 17.99 -2.56 3.81
N LEU A 190 18.84 -1.73 4.40
CA LEU A 190 18.41 -0.48 5.06
C LEU A 190 18.31 0.69 4.08
N ASP A 191 17.67 0.46 2.93
CA ASP A 191 17.54 1.40 1.82
C ASP A 191 16.16 1.27 1.12
N ASN A 192 15.98 1.97 0.00
CA ASN A 192 14.71 1.94 -0.74
C ASN A 192 14.34 0.53 -1.23
N ARG A 193 15.31 -0.36 -1.46
CA ARG A 193 15.01 -1.74 -1.83
C ARG A 193 14.38 -2.49 -0.66
N GLY A 194 14.95 -2.38 0.54
CA GLY A 194 14.35 -3.01 1.71
C GLY A 194 12.97 -2.45 2.04
N ARG A 195 12.77 -1.13 1.91
CA ARG A 195 11.43 -0.51 2.06
C ARG A 195 10.42 -1.10 1.07
N ALA A 196 10.84 -1.27 -0.18
CA ALA A 196 9.99 -1.81 -1.21
C ALA A 196 9.53 -3.24 -0.87
N PHE A 197 10.45 -4.10 -0.41
CA PHE A 197 10.10 -5.46 0.04
C PHE A 197 9.25 -5.47 1.31
N ILE A 198 9.56 -4.64 2.31
CA ILE A 198 8.72 -4.51 3.51
C ILE A 198 7.29 -4.14 3.12
N ASN A 199 7.12 -3.10 2.29
CA ASN A 199 5.78 -2.66 1.87
C ASN A 199 5.07 -3.67 0.98
N HIS A 200 5.80 -4.37 0.11
CA HIS A 200 5.27 -5.45 -0.72
C HIS A 200 4.73 -6.61 0.12
N GLU A 201 5.54 -7.18 1.01
CA GLU A 201 5.09 -8.29 1.87
C GLU A 201 3.98 -7.87 2.84
N THR A 202 4.03 -6.61 3.31
CA THR A 202 2.95 -6.05 4.14
C THR A 202 1.65 -5.90 3.33
N GLY A 203 1.73 -5.58 2.04
CA GLY A 203 0.57 -5.57 1.15
C GLY A 203 -0.17 -6.91 1.08
N HIS A 204 0.55 -8.03 1.16
CA HIS A 204 -0.08 -9.36 1.28
C HIS A 204 -0.87 -9.52 2.58
N SER A 205 -0.42 -8.94 3.68
CA SER A 205 -1.18 -8.93 4.95
C SER A 205 -2.50 -8.16 4.83
N TRP A 206 -2.63 -7.30 3.82
CA TRP A 206 -3.82 -6.51 3.52
C TRP A 206 -4.66 -7.07 2.36
N GLY A 207 -4.39 -8.30 1.92
CA GLY A 207 -5.21 -8.94 0.89
C GLY A 207 -4.73 -8.71 -0.53
N LEU A 208 -3.62 -8.01 -0.73
CA LEU A 208 -3.07 -7.79 -2.06
C LEU A 208 -2.29 -9.02 -2.54
N LEU A 209 -2.32 -9.26 -3.84
CA LEU A 209 -1.70 -10.39 -4.51
C LEU A 209 -0.52 -9.94 -5.36
N ASP A 210 0.40 -10.88 -5.54
CA ASP A 210 1.43 -10.82 -6.56
C ASP A 210 0.84 -10.83 -7.99
N PRO A 211 1.64 -10.46 -9.02
CA PRO A 211 1.31 -10.70 -10.41
C PRO A 211 0.96 -12.17 -10.63
N ARG A 212 -0.14 -12.44 -11.35
CA ARG A 212 -0.59 -13.81 -11.61
C ARG A 212 0.24 -14.53 -12.69
N TRP A 213 0.92 -13.76 -13.54
CA TRP A 213 1.79 -14.25 -14.61
C TRP A 213 2.82 -13.18 -14.99
N ASP A 214 3.87 -13.58 -15.70
CA ASP A 214 4.89 -12.67 -16.23
C ASP A 214 4.27 -11.61 -17.15
N GLY A 215 4.54 -10.33 -16.88
CA GLY A 215 3.93 -9.20 -17.60
C GLY A 215 2.58 -8.70 -17.05
N ASP A 216 2.04 -9.31 -15.98
CA ASP A 216 0.86 -8.82 -15.24
C ASP A 216 1.20 -7.60 -14.36
N CYS A 217 1.65 -6.53 -15.02
CA CYS A 217 2.29 -5.39 -14.38
C CYS A 217 1.33 -4.20 -14.25
N HIS A 218 0.62 -4.11 -13.14
CA HIS A 218 -0.18 -2.93 -12.80
C HIS A 218 0.71 -1.87 -12.14
N THR A 219 1.40 -1.06 -12.94
CA THR A 219 2.09 0.14 -12.43
C THR A 219 1.05 1.21 -12.12
N PRO A 220 1.10 1.91 -10.97
CA PRO A 220 2.21 2.03 -10.02
C PRO A 220 2.14 1.16 -8.74
N SER A 221 1.63 -0.08 -8.78
CA SER A 221 1.48 -0.94 -7.59
C SER A 221 2.81 -1.37 -6.95
N ILE A 222 2.87 -1.36 -5.61
CA ILE A 222 3.99 -1.92 -4.83
C ILE A 222 4.07 -3.46 -4.94
N MET A 223 2.97 -4.11 -5.33
CA MET A 223 2.91 -5.56 -5.50
C MET A 223 3.60 -6.03 -6.79
N HIS A 224 3.83 -5.15 -7.76
CA HIS A 224 4.25 -5.56 -9.11
C HIS A 224 5.70 -5.11 -9.42
N GLY A 225 6.64 -5.67 -8.66
CA GLY A 225 8.07 -5.36 -8.71
C GLY A 225 8.84 -5.97 -9.89
N SER A 226 10.00 -5.39 -10.20
CA SER A 226 10.77 -5.67 -11.43
C SER A 226 11.63 -6.92 -11.41
N TYR A 227 11.97 -7.42 -10.24
CA TYR A 227 12.99 -8.45 -10.10
C TYR A 227 12.46 -9.88 -10.25
N THR A 228 11.14 -10.07 -10.09
CA THR A 228 10.53 -11.41 -10.02
C THR A 228 9.54 -11.68 -11.16
N TYR A 229 8.90 -10.64 -11.72
CA TYR A 229 7.71 -10.80 -12.59
C TYR A 229 7.76 -10.01 -13.91
N GLY A 230 8.97 -9.62 -14.34
CA GLY A 230 9.18 -8.92 -15.63
C GLY A 230 8.69 -7.46 -15.67
N CYS A 231 8.23 -6.91 -14.54
CA CYS A 231 7.67 -5.56 -14.47
C CYS A 231 8.76 -4.48 -14.44
N THR A 232 9.07 -3.84 -15.57
CA THR A 232 10.24 -2.97 -15.72
C THR A 232 10.24 -1.66 -14.89
N ASN A 233 9.24 -1.40 -14.05
CA ASN A 233 8.98 -0.09 -13.44
C ASN A 233 8.78 -0.10 -11.91
N TRP A 234 9.61 -0.83 -11.15
CA TRP A 234 9.63 -0.70 -9.69
C TRP A 234 10.34 0.59 -9.27
N GLN A 235 9.69 1.74 -9.46
CA GLN A 235 10.20 3.05 -9.02
C GLN A 235 9.71 3.43 -7.62
N ASN A 236 8.61 2.80 -7.16
CA ASN A 236 8.00 3.08 -5.88
C ASN A 236 8.47 2.07 -4.84
N TRP A 237 9.02 2.56 -3.74
CA TRP A 237 9.32 1.77 -2.54
C TRP A 237 8.25 1.92 -1.45
N TRP A 238 7.13 2.55 -1.80
CA TRP A 238 5.97 2.79 -0.96
C TRP A 238 4.67 2.43 -1.71
N PRO A 239 3.56 2.19 -0.98
CA PRO A 239 2.27 1.88 -1.58
C PRO A 239 1.74 3.03 -2.43
N SER A 240 1.20 2.72 -3.59
CA SER A 240 0.56 3.69 -4.46
C SER A 240 -0.92 3.87 -4.11
N SER A 241 -1.55 4.88 -4.72
CA SER A 241 -3.00 5.06 -4.63
C SER A 241 -3.79 3.85 -5.14
N TYR A 242 -3.24 3.07 -6.08
CA TYR A 242 -3.86 1.82 -6.54
C TYR A 242 -3.86 0.77 -5.43
N ASP A 243 -2.76 0.67 -4.68
CA ASP A 243 -2.64 -0.27 -3.56
C ASP A 243 -3.61 0.11 -2.43
N TYR A 244 -3.63 1.38 -2.02
CA TYR A 244 -4.56 1.87 -0.98
C TYR A 244 -6.03 1.64 -1.35
N ASN A 245 -6.42 1.93 -2.59
CA ASN A 245 -7.81 1.70 -3.03
C ASN A 245 -8.20 0.22 -3.01
N SER A 246 -7.24 -0.66 -3.30
CA SER A 246 -7.44 -2.11 -3.29
C SER A 246 -7.58 -2.61 -1.86
N VAL A 247 -6.72 -2.15 -0.96
CA VAL A 247 -6.83 -2.42 0.47
C VAL A 247 -8.18 -1.96 1.01
N VAL A 248 -8.62 -0.73 0.68
CA VAL A 248 -9.95 -0.24 1.10
C VAL A 248 -11.09 -1.10 0.53
N THR A 249 -10.92 -1.68 -0.65
CA THR A 249 -11.89 -2.63 -1.22
C THR A 249 -11.95 -3.91 -0.39
N VAL A 250 -10.79 -4.50 -0.07
CA VAL A 250 -10.68 -5.66 0.82
C VAL A 250 -11.27 -5.37 2.20
N MET A 251 -10.97 -4.22 2.80
CA MET A 251 -11.52 -3.79 4.11
C MET A 251 -13.06 -3.77 4.13
N ASN A 252 -13.70 -3.59 2.98
CA ASN A 252 -15.16 -3.58 2.86
C ASN A 252 -15.74 -4.96 2.50
N GLY A 253 -14.91 -6.01 2.48
CA GLY A 253 -15.26 -7.41 2.26
C GLY A 253 -15.56 -7.78 0.82
N VAL A 254 -14.93 -7.08 -0.13
CA VAL A 254 -15.07 -7.32 -1.57
C VAL A 254 -13.89 -8.13 -2.08
#